data_AF-A0A1Q3HAK0-F1
#
_entry.id   AF-A0A1Q3HAK0-F1
#
_cell.length_a   1.000
_cell.length_b   1.000
_cell.length_c   1.000
_cell.angle_alpha   90.00
_cell.angle_beta   90.00
_cell.angle_gamma   90.00
#
_symmetry.space_group_name_H-M   'P 1'
#
loop_
_entity.id
_entity.type
_entity.pdbx_description
1 polymer ?
#
loop_
_entity_poly.entity_id
_entity_poly.type
_entity_poly.pdbx_seq_one_letter_code
_entity_poly.pdbx_strand_id
1 'polypeptide(L)'
;MSAHLSEWTLRRLHAGELPGKEAEQARAHVSGCAECQELVKGLEADQARFEAQVPFERFEAGVERALKKPKTQPSRPLLNGVLVAMAASVLLVVLVRPMLSQPPTNRLKGGASAELRVGGGGPQRGVLPGGTEELEQDEKVRLAYVSGPYRYVLAMSVDAAGEVSDLYAQDGMSLPVEAGPGRHWLPDSLAFTGSGYERVVMVLSDRPLSVEAVRESARSAWEAAGGKVENMTTLGSGGEETHWLLRKP
;
A
#
# COMPACT_ATOMS: atom_id res chain seq x y z
N MET A 1 15.18 12.41 46.31
CA MET A 1 15.13 12.84 44.90
C MET A 1 14.55 11.67 44.12
N SER A 2 13.22 11.64 43.96
CA SER A 2 12.57 10.57 43.22
C SER A 2 12.81 10.80 41.73
N ALA A 3 13.41 9.84 41.03
CA ALA A 3 13.56 9.93 39.59
C ALA A 3 12.17 10.03 38.95
N HIS A 4 11.95 11.08 38.15
CA HIS A 4 10.68 11.30 37.46
C HIS A 4 10.48 10.29 36.33
N LEU A 5 9.22 9.98 36.01
CA LEU A 5 8.90 9.21 34.83
C LEU A 5 9.22 10.01 33.57
N SER A 6 9.72 9.32 32.54
CA SER A 6 9.94 9.97 31.24
C SER A 6 8.61 10.42 30.65
N GLU A 7 8.63 11.53 29.91
CA GLU A 7 7.45 12.06 29.21
C GLU A 7 6.79 11.00 28.32
N TRP A 8 7.59 10.19 27.63
CA TRP A 8 7.10 9.05 26.84
C TRP A 8 6.28 8.04 27.65
N THR A 9 6.72 7.73 28.88
CA THR A 9 6.01 6.81 29.77
C THR A 9 4.66 7.40 30.22
N LEU A 10 4.63 8.71 30.51
CA LEU A 10 3.39 9.41 30.87
C LEU A 10 2.40 9.47 29.69
N ARG A 11 2.90 9.65 28.46
CA ARG A 11 2.06 9.58 27.24
C ARG A 11 1.46 8.19 27.03
N ARG A 12 2.27 7.12 27.18
CA ARG A 12 1.78 5.73 27.12
C ARG A 12 0.78 5.41 28.23
N LEU A 13 1.00 5.95 29.44
CA LEU A 13 0.05 5.82 30.54
C LEU A 13 -1.30 6.48 30.19
N HIS A 14 -1.26 7.73 29.72
CA HIS A 14 -2.43 8.51 29.33
C HIS A 14 -3.22 7.84 28.18
N ALA A 15 -2.51 7.28 27.19
CA ALA A 15 -3.11 6.54 26.07
C ALA A 15 -3.63 5.14 26.44
N GLY A 16 -3.42 4.66 27.67
CA GLY A 16 -3.83 3.31 28.09
C GLY A 16 -2.98 2.18 27.52
N GLU A 17 -1.77 2.48 27.03
CA GLU A 17 -0.86 1.54 26.35
C GLU A 17 0.16 0.87 27.30
N LEU A 18 0.13 1.23 28.59
CA LEU A 18 0.94 0.55 29.60
C LEU A 18 0.23 -0.72 30.09
N PRO A 19 0.92 -1.87 30.12
CA PRO A 19 0.33 -3.13 30.55
C PRO A 19 0.26 -3.23 32.09
N GLY A 20 -0.89 -3.65 32.62
CA GLY A 20 -1.11 -4.13 33.99
C GLY A 20 -0.25 -3.47 35.07
N LYS A 21 0.77 -4.21 35.56
CA LYS A 21 1.64 -3.78 36.67
C LYS A 21 2.41 -2.49 36.38
N GLU A 22 2.83 -2.25 35.14
CA GLU A 22 3.55 -1.03 34.77
C GLU A 22 2.62 0.19 34.83
N ALA A 23 1.36 0.02 34.42
CA ALA A 23 0.36 1.08 34.52
C ALA A 23 0.03 1.39 35.99
N GLU A 24 -0.15 0.38 36.83
CA GLU A 24 -0.41 0.55 38.27
C GLU A 24 0.72 1.31 38.97
N GLN A 25 1.97 0.93 38.70
CA GLN A 25 3.15 1.61 39.26
C GLN A 25 3.28 3.05 38.76
N ALA A 26 3.04 3.29 37.47
CA ALA A 26 3.08 4.63 36.91
C ALA A 26 1.98 5.52 37.49
N ARG A 27 0.75 5.01 37.68
CA ARG A 27 -0.35 5.74 38.34
C ARG A 27 -0.01 6.06 39.80
N ALA A 28 0.56 5.11 40.53
CA ALA A 28 1.00 5.32 41.91
C ALA A 28 2.06 6.44 41.99
N HIS A 29 3.04 6.42 41.08
CA HIS A 29 4.05 7.48 41.00
C HIS A 29 3.43 8.85 40.69
N VAL A 30 2.57 8.94 39.65
CA VAL A 30 1.88 10.18 39.29
C VAL A 30 1.06 10.69 40.48
N SER A 31 0.37 9.82 41.22
CA SER A 31 -0.40 10.25 42.41
C SER A 31 0.46 10.89 43.52
N GLY A 32 1.75 10.57 43.58
CA GLY A 32 2.69 11.09 44.58
C GLY A 32 3.65 12.17 44.07
N CYS A 33 3.66 12.51 42.78
CA CYS A 33 4.63 13.43 42.17
C CYS A 33 3.95 14.62 41.48
N ALA A 34 4.09 15.82 42.05
CA ALA A 34 3.48 17.04 41.52
C ALA A 34 3.92 17.36 40.07
N GLU A 35 5.20 17.18 39.73
CA GLU A 35 5.70 17.44 38.38
C GLU A 35 5.09 16.49 37.33
N CYS A 36 4.99 15.20 37.65
CA CYS A 36 4.35 14.24 36.76
C CYS A 36 2.83 14.47 36.65
N GLN A 37 2.17 15.00 37.69
CA GLN A 37 0.76 15.40 37.63
C GLN A 37 0.55 16.56 36.66
N GLU A 38 1.39 17.59 36.72
CA GLU A 38 1.29 18.73 35.82
C GLU A 38 1.50 18.32 34.36
N LEU A 39 2.43 17.41 34.09
CA LEU A 39 2.63 16.86 32.75
C LEU A 39 1.39 16.09 32.25
N VAL A 40 0.77 15.24 33.09
CA VAL A 40 -0.44 14.50 32.71
C VAL A 40 -1.61 15.44 32.45
N LYS A 41 -1.82 16.46 33.29
CA LYS A 41 -2.84 17.49 33.05
C LYS A 41 -2.63 18.24 31.73
N GLY A 42 -1.38 18.48 31.36
CA GLY A 42 -1.02 19.06 30.05
C GLY A 42 -1.50 18.18 28.89
N LEU A 43 -1.26 16.87 28.98
CA LEU A 43 -1.72 15.89 27.98
C LEU A 43 -3.26 15.84 27.88
N GLU A 44 -3.96 15.86 29.00
CA GLU A 44 -5.44 15.89 29.06
C GLU A 44 -5.99 17.17 28.42
N ALA A 45 -5.37 18.33 28.69
CA ALA A 45 -5.78 19.61 28.13
C ALA A 45 -5.57 19.68 26.61
N ASP A 46 -4.47 19.10 26.11
CA ASP A 46 -4.20 19.01 24.68
C ASP A 46 -5.19 18.08 23.97
N GLN A 47 -5.54 16.94 24.57
CA GLN A 47 -6.57 16.05 24.05
C GLN A 47 -7.94 16.75 24.00
N ALA A 48 -8.35 17.42 25.07
CA ALA A 48 -9.61 18.17 25.09
C ALA A 48 -9.65 19.27 24.01
N ARG A 49 -8.53 19.95 23.77
CA ARG A 49 -8.41 20.97 22.71
C ARG A 49 -8.55 20.37 21.31
N PHE A 50 -7.96 19.19 21.09
CA PHE A 50 -8.09 18.47 19.83
C PHE A 50 -9.54 18.00 19.61
N GLU A 51 -10.16 17.40 20.61
CA GLU A 51 -11.55 16.94 20.55
C GLU A 51 -12.53 18.10 20.29
N ALA A 52 -12.29 19.27 20.89
CA ALA A 52 -13.07 20.48 20.63
C ALA A 52 -12.93 21.01 19.18
N GLN A 53 -11.84 20.70 18.48
CA GLN A 53 -11.61 21.09 17.08
C GLN A 53 -12.21 20.11 16.07
N VAL A 54 -12.59 18.90 16.50
CA VAL A 54 -13.15 17.86 15.64
C VAL A 54 -14.63 17.66 15.99
N PRO A 55 -15.58 18.35 15.29
CA PRO A 55 -17.00 18.24 15.60
C PRO A 55 -17.50 16.81 15.33
N PHE A 56 -17.70 16.06 16.41
CA PHE A 56 -18.22 14.68 16.42
C PHE A 56 -19.62 14.60 15.78
N GLU A 57 -20.36 15.71 15.76
CA GLU A 57 -21.70 15.82 15.18
C GLU A 57 -21.69 15.54 13.66
N ARG A 58 -20.59 15.86 12.96
CA ARG A 58 -20.43 15.53 11.54
C ARG A 58 -20.25 14.02 11.31
N PHE A 59 -19.59 13.35 12.25
CA PHE A 59 -19.36 11.91 12.21
C PHE A 59 -20.65 11.15 12.55
N GLU A 60 -21.35 11.54 13.62
CA GLU A 60 -22.64 10.95 14.03
C GLU A 60 -23.70 11.07 12.94
N ALA A 61 -23.82 12.24 12.31
CA ALA A 61 -24.76 12.43 11.21
C ALA A 61 -24.42 11.54 9.98
N GLY A 62 -23.16 11.16 9.80
CA GLY A 62 -22.72 10.19 8.80
C GLY A 62 -23.11 8.75 9.15
N VAL A 63 -22.93 8.36 10.42
CA VAL A 63 -23.30 7.04 10.93
C VAL A 63 -24.82 6.84 10.94
N GLU A 64 -25.59 7.84 11.40
CA GLU A 64 -27.05 7.79 11.34
C GLU A 64 -27.58 7.68 9.91
N ARG A 65 -26.99 8.40 8.95
CA ARG A 65 -27.36 8.29 7.52
C ARG A 65 -27.03 6.92 6.94
N ALA A 66 -25.96 6.28 7.41
CA ALA A 66 -25.60 4.93 6.98
C ALA A 66 -26.57 3.87 7.55
N LEU A 67 -27.01 4.03 8.81
CA LEU A 67 -27.96 3.13 9.47
C LEU A 67 -29.41 3.31 8.99
N LYS A 68 -29.81 4.54 8.63
CA LYS A 68 -31.18 4.87 8.18
C LYS A 68 -31.43 4.61 6.70
N LYS A 69 -30.42 4.21 5.89
CA LYS A 69 -30.64 3.86 4.48
C LYS A 69 -31.42 2.53 4.39
N PRO A 70 -32.68 2.52 3.91
CA PRO A 70 -33.35 1.27 3.60
C PRO A 70 -32.64 0.62 2.40
N LYS A 71 -32.48 -0.71 2.42
CA LYS A 71 -32.10 -1.49 1.22
C LYS A 71 -33.22 -1.35 0.20
N THR A 72 -33.13 -0.37 -0.69
CA THR A 72 -34.04 -0.25 -1.83
C THR A 72 -33.84 -1.44 -2.75
N GLN A 73 -34.81 -2.36 -2.75
CA GLN A 73 -34.97 -3.31 -3.85
C GLN A 73 -35.29 -2.53 -5.13
N PRO A 74 -34.63 -2.82 -6.26
CA PRO A 74 -34.94 -2.13 -7.51
C PRO A 74 -36.32 -2.58 -8.01
N SER A 75 -37.32 -1.70 -7.88
CA SER A 75 -38.56 -1.85 -8.63
C SER A 75 -38.28 -1.55 -10.10
N ARG A 76 -38.69 -2.45 -10.99
CA ARG A 76 -38.63 -2.23 -12.43
C ARG A 76 -39.87 -1.45 -12.88
N PRO A 77 -39.73 -0.28 -13.53
CA PRO A 77 -40.80 0.26 -14.36
C PRO A 77 -40.60 -0.10 -15.83
N LEU A 78 -41.70 -0.47 -16.49
CA LEU A 78 -41.79 -0.70 -17.92
C LEU A 78 -41.52 0.60 -18.73
N LEU A 79 -40.61 0.49 -19.69
CA LEU A 79 -40.52 1.11 -21.02
C LEU A 79 -40.96 2.57 -21.25
N ASN A 80 -39.97 3.40 -21.65
CA ASN A 80 -40.09 4.38 -22.73
C ASN A 80 -38.82 4.31 -23.60
N GLY A 81 -38.91 3.64 -24.75
CA GLY A 81 -37.76 3.17 -25.56
C GLY A 81 -36.84 4.25 -26.15
N VAL A 82 -37.27 5.51 -26.18
CA VAL A 82 -36.44 6.62 -26.72
C VAL A 82 -35.44 7.14 -25.67
N LEU A 83 -35.78 7.08 -24.38
CA LEU A 83 -34.88 7.47 -23.30
C LEU A 83 -33.83 6.38 -22.98
N VAL A 84 -34.14 5.11 -23.27
CA VAL A 84 -33.21 3.98 -23.08
C VAL A 84 -32.02 4.05 -24.04
N ALA A 85 -32.18 4.55 -25.27
CA ALA A 85 -31.07 4.68 -26.22
C ALA A 85 -30.06 5.77 -25.83
N MET A 86 -30.54 6.92 -25.33
CA MET A 86 -29.69 7.98 -24.79
C MET A 86 -29.07 7.61 -23.43
N ALA A 87 -29.82 6.89 -22.58
CA ALA A 87 -29.27 6.34 -21.35
C ALA A 87 -28.22 5.26 -21.64
N ALA A 88 -28.39 4.44 -22.68
CA ALA A 88 -27.44 3.39 -23.05
C ALA A 88 -26.11 3.96 -23.56
N SER A 89 -26.11 5.06 -24.32
CA SER A 89 -24.88 5.71 -24.77
C SER A 89 -24.14 6.42 -23.63
N VAL A 90 -24.86 7.08 -22.72
CA VAL A 90 -24.27 7.65 -21.49
C VAL A 90 -23.78 6.55 -20.56
N LEU A 91 -24.54 5.45 -20.39
CA LEU A 91 -24.15 4.30 -19.59
C LEU A 91 -22.95 3.57 -20.19
N LEU A 92 -22.82 3.48 -21.53
CA LEU A 92 -21.63 2.95 -22.18
C LEU A 92 -20.42 3.84 -21.91
N VAL A 93 -20.55 5.16 -22.02
CA VAL A 93 -19.45 6.08 -21.68
C VAL A 93 -19.10 6.02 -20.19
N VAL A 94 -20.08 5.88 -19.30
CA VAL A 94 -19.88 5.79 -17.84
C VAL A 94 -19.35 4.42 -17.40
N LEU A 95 -19.66 3.32 -18.11
CA LEU A 95 -19.15 1.98 -17.82
C LEU A 95 -17.80 1.69 -18.48
N VAL A 96 -17.56 2.24 -19.67
CA VAL A 96 -16.32 2.01 -20.43
C VAL A 96 -15.21 2.98 -20.00
N ARG A 97 -15.54 4.23 -19.60
CA ARG A 97 -14.51 5.16 -19.07
C ARG A 97 -13.75 4.63 -17.86
N PRO A 98 -14.35 4.04 -16.81
CA PRO A 98 -13.58 3.54 -15.68
C PRO A 98 -12.73 2.30 -16.01
N MET A 99 -12.99 1.60 -17.12
CA MET A 99 -12.10 0.54 -17.63
C MET A 99 -10.93 1.10 -18.46
N LEU A 100 -11.07 2.32 -19.00
CA LEU A 100 -10.01 3.05 -19.72
C LEU A 100 -9.30 4.11 -18.87
N SER A 101 -9.79 4.36 -17.66
CA SER A 101 -9.20 5.29 -16.71
C SER A 101 -8.35 4.49 -15.76
N GLN A 102 -7.07 4.87 -15.63
CA GLN A 102 -6.15 4.30 -14.65
C GLN A 102 -6.85 4.21 -13.27
N PRO A 103 -6.67 3.11 -12.54
CA PRO A 103 -7.40 2.89 -11.30
C PRO A 103 -7.19 4.08 -10.36
N PRO A 104 -8.27 4.63 -9.76
CA PRO A 104 -8.15 5.74 -8.84
C PRO A 104 -7.20 5.35 -7.70
N THR A 105 -6.18 6.17 -7.46
CA THR A 105 -5.19 6.05 -6.38
C THR A 105 -5.79 6.27 -4.99
N ASN A 106 -7.10 6.17 -4.84
CA ASN A 106 -7.78 6.20 -3.56
C ASN A 106 -7.78 4.79 -2.94
N ARG A 107 -6.58 4.35 -2.56
CA ARG A 107 -6.36 3.06 -1.89
C ARG A 107 -6.91 3.16 -0.46
N LEU A 108 -7.92 2.35 -0.15
CA LEU A 108 -8.40 2.17 1.22
C LEU A 108 -7.25 1.72 2.12
N LYS A 109 -7.07 2.42 3.24
CA LYS A 109 -6.12 2.08 4.30
C LYS A 109 -6.31 0.61 4.70
N GLY A 110 -5.30 -0.23 4.45
CA GLY A 110 -5.27 -1.66 4.84
C GLY A 110 -5.13 -2.68 3.70
N GLY A 111 -5.13 -2.26 2.44
CA GLY A 111 -4.92 -3.18 1.29
C GLY A 111 -3.46 -3.61 1.09
N ALA A 112 -3.27 -4.76 0.43
CA ALA A 112 -1.96 -5.18 -0.06
C ALA A 112 -1.35 -4.12 -0.97
N SER A 113 -0.03 -3.95 -0.89
CA SER A 113 0.68 -2.95 -1.68
C SER A 113 2.14 -3.31 -1.82
N ALA A 114 2.78 -2.76 -2.85
CA ALA A 114 4.21 -2.77 -2.99
C ALA A 114 4.74 -1.36 -3.27
N GLU A 115 5.99 -1.12 -2.90
CA GLU A 115 6.69 0.16 -3.00
C GLU A 115 8.09 -0.08 -3.56
N LEU A 116 8.53 0.84 -4.42
CA LEU A 116 9.87 0.88 -4.96
C LEU A 116 10.50 2.21 -4.54
N ARG A 117 11.71 2.16 -3.99
CA ARG A 117 12.52 3.34 -3.69
C ARG A 117 13.84 3.31 -4.41
N VAL A 118 14.29 4.48 -4.84
CA VAL A 118 15.61 4.71 -5.42
C VAL A 118 16.46 5.49 -4.43
N GLY A 119 17.76 5.18 -4.36
CA GLY A 119 18.77 5.96 -3.65
C GLY A 119 20.19 5.58 -4.09
N GLY A 120 21.22 6.18 -3.50
CA GLY A 120 22.63 5.88 -3.81
C GLY A 120 23.38 7.10 -4.36
N GLY A 121 22.84 7.75 -5.40
CA GLY A 121 23.40 8.97 -6.00
C GLY A 121 22.90 10.28 -5.37
N GLY A 122 21.77 10.25 -4.65
CA GLY A 122 21.13 11.43 -4.07
C GLY A 122 20.09 11.11 -2.99
N PRO A 123 19.19 12.05 -2.65
CA PRO A 123 18.11 11.83 -1.69
C PRO A 123 17.24 10.65 -2.10
N GLN A 124 16.82 9.84 -1.13
CA GLN A 124 15.92 8.73 -1.41
C GLN A 124 14.57 9.23 -1.92
N ARG A 125 14.04 8.58 -2.96
CA ARG A 125 12.72 8.88 -3.52
C ARG A 125 11.91 7.62 -3.78
N GLY A 126 10.60 7.74 -3.68
CA GLY A 126 9.67 6.65 -3.99
C GLY A 126 9.17 6.76 -5.43
N VAL A 127 9.01 5.62 -6.08
CA VAL A 127 8.47 5.54 -7.44
C VAL A 127 7.01 5.08 -7.38
N LEU A 128 6.14 5.87 -8.01
CA LEU A 128 4.72 5.54 -8.07
C LEU A 128 4.51 4.27 -8.94
N PRO A 129 3.66 3.33 -8.51
CA PRO A 129 3.25 2.21 -9.35
C PRO A 129 2.74 2.65 -10.72
N GLY A 130 3.17 1.96 -11.78
CA GLY A 130 2.86 2.29 -13.17
C GLY A 130 3.59 3.52 -13.73
N GLY A 131 4.41 4.20 -12.92
CA GLY A 131 5.27 5.30 -13.37
C GLY A 131 6.54 4.82 -14.05
N THR A 132 7.17 5.75 -14.77
CA THR A 132 8.52 5.61 -15.31
C THR A 132 9.49 6.40 -14.45
N GLU A 133 10.57 5.75 -14.01
CA GLU A 133 11.66 6.37 -13.25
C GLU A 133 12.96 6.34 -14.05
N GLU A 134 13.68 7.45 -14.11
CA GLU A 134 15.03 7.49 -14.67
C GLU A 134 16.04 7.19 -13.56
N LEU A 135 16.92 6.22 -13.79
CA LEU A 135 17.99 5.89 -12.86
C LEU A 135 19.28 6.60 -13.27
N GLU A 136 19.94 7.23 -12.30
CA GLU A 136 21.30 7.73 -12.50
C GLU A 136 22.35 6.62 -12.27
N GLN A 137 23.57 6.89 -12.69
CA GLN A 137 24.70 6.02 -12.40
C GLN A 137 24.87 5.86 -10.87
N ASP A 138 25.17 4.64 -10.43
CA ASP A 138 25.31 4.25 -9.02
C ASP A 138 24.03 4.26 -8.16
N GLU A 139 22.87 4.58 -8.75
CA GLU A 139 21.59 4.40 -8.06
C GLU A 139 21.21 2.94 -7.92
N LYS A 140 20.57 2.65 -6.78
CA LYS A 140 20.05 1.33 -6.43
C LYS A 140 18.61 1.43 -6.03
N VAL A 141 17.90 0.34 -6.30
CA VAL A 141 16.48 0.19 -6.04
C VAL A 141 16.28 -0.71 -4.84
N ARG A 142 15.39 -0.32 -3.93
CA ARG A 142 14.91 -1.17 -2.84
C ARG A 142 13.42 -1.35 -2.93
N LEU A 143 12.99 -2.59 -2.74
CA LEU A 143 11.59 -2.99 -2.81
C LEU A 143 11.02 -3.22 -1.41
N ALA A 144 9.75 -2.88 -1.25
CA ALA A 144 8.98 -3.17 -0.05
C ALA A 144 7.56 -3.61 -0.39
N TYR A 145 6.91 -4.26 0.55
CA TYR A 145 5.51 -4.65 0.45
C TYR A 145 4.76 -4.52 1.78
N VAL A 146 3.45 -4.38 1.67
CA VAL A 146 2.47 -4.67 2.73
C VAL A 146 1.68 -5.86 2.21
N SER A 147 1.76 -6.99 2.89
CA SER A 147 1.20 -8.26 2.40
C SER A 147 -0.32 -8.25 2.30
N GLY A 148 -1.00 -7.52 3.17
CA GLY A 148 -2.46 -7.58 3.28
C GLY A 148 -2.91 -9.02 3.58
N PRO A 149 -3.82 -9.63 2.79
CA PRO A 149 -4.22 -11.02 2.98
C PRO A 149 -3.23 -12.05 2.40
N TYR A 150 -2.27 -11.61 1.56
CA TYR A 150 -1.41 -12.52 0.80
C TYR A 150 -0.33 -13.15 1.67
N ARG A 151 0.07 -14.36 1.28
CA ARG A 151 1.00 -15.21 2.04
C ARG A 151 2.37 -15.36 1.41
N TYR A 152 2.50 -14.98 0.14
CA TYR A 152 3.72 -15.11 -0.63
C TYR A 152 4.02 -13.84 -1.42
N VAL A 153 5.31 -13.58 -1.64
CA VAL A 153 5.83 -12.48 -2.44
C VAL A 153 6.87 -12.99 -3.43
N LEU A 154 6.81 -12.52 -4.67
CA LEU A 154 7.80 -12.76 -5.71
C LEU A 154 8.13 -11.42 -6.36
N ALA A 155 9.41 -11.16 -6.63
CA ALA A 155 9.80 -10.00 -7.43
C ALA A 155 10.75 -10.42 -8.56
N MET A 156 10.53 -9.85 -9.73
CA MET A 156 11.31 -10.10 -10.93
C MET A 156 11.44 -8.82 -11.76
N SER A 157 12.40 -8.83 -12.69
CA SER A 157 12.49 -7.82 -13.72
C SER A 157 12.47 -8.42 -15.12
N VAL A 158 12.04 -7.61 -16.09
CA VAL A 158 12.09 -7.92 -17.51
C VAL A 158 12.79 -6.75 -18.20
N ASP A 159 13.90 -7.02 -18.87
CA ASP A 159 14.66 -5.99 -19.58
C ASP A 159 14.17 -5.77 -21.02
N ALA A 160 14.70 -4.75 -21.68
CA ALA A 160 14.34 -4.41 -23.06
C ALA A 160 14.60 -5.54 -24.07
N ALA A 161 15.50 -6.50 -23.78
CA ALA A 161 15.75 -7.66 -24.61
C ALA A 161 14.76 -8.83 -24.34
N GLY A 162 13.90 -8.68 -23.33
CA GLY A 162 12.98 -9.73 -22.89
C GLY A 162 13.63 -10.74 -21.93
N GLU A 163 14.83 -10.45 -21.43
CA GLU A 163 15.47 -11.27 -20.40
C GLU A 163 14.74 -11.06 -19.07
N VAL A 164 14.35 -12.15 -18.43
CA VAL A 164 13.66 -12.14 -17.14
C VAL A 164 14.67 -12.48 -16.05
N SER A 165 14.77 -11.64 -15.03
CA SER A 165 15.64 -11.86 -13.87
C SER A 165 14.84 -12.03 -12.59
N ASP A 166 15.19 -13.03 -11.78
CA ASP A 166 14.55 -13.24 -10.49
C ASP A 166 15.23 -12.32 -9.47
N LEU A 167 14.50 -11.33 -8.96
CA LEU A 167 15.05 -10.38 -8.00
C LEU A 167 14.92 -10.92 -6.57
N TYR A 168 13.77 -11.51 -6.27
CA TYR A 168 13.49 -12.10 -4.96
C TYR A 168 12.64 -13.35 -5.10
N ALA A 169 13.29 -14.50 -4.99
CA ALA A 169 12.73 -15.84 -4.98
C ALA A 169 13.63 -16.77 -4.14
N GLN A 170 13.10 -17.91 -3.70
CA GLN A 170 13.90 -18.94 -3.02
C GLN A 170 13.54 -20.31 -3.58
N ASP A 171 14.56 -21.10 -3.90
CA ASP A 171 14.43 -22.48 -4.39
C ASP A 171 13.46 -22.62 -5.58
N GLY A 172 13.47 -21.62 -6.49
CA GLY A 172 12.59 -21.58 -7.68
C GLY A 172 11.12 -21.24 -7.38
N MET A 173 10.82 -20.76 -6.18
CA MET A 173 9.47 -20.42 -5.73
C MET A 173 9.40 -19.01 -5.14
N SER A 174 8.19 -18.48 -5.01
CA SER A 174 7.93 -17.24 -4.26
C SER A 174 8.26 -17.40 -2.77
N LEU A 175 8.72 -16.31 -2.16
CA LEU A 175 9.06 -16.25 -0.75
C LEU A 175 7.79 -16.21 0.11
N PRO A 176 7.75 -16.84 1.29
CA PRO A 176 6.72 -16.54 2.28
C PRO A 176 6.86 -15.08 2.73
N VAL A 177 5.73 -14.39 2.93
CA VAL A 177 5.76 -13.03 3.48
C VAL A 177 6.22 -13.04 4.94
N GLU A 178 6.86 -11.96 5.36
CA GLU A 178 7.24 -11.76 6.76
C GLU A 178 6.00 -11.59 7.65
N ALA A 179 6.05 -12.17 8.84
CA ALA A 179 4.98 -12.08 9.81
C ALA A 179 4.93 -10.69 10.45
N GLY A 180 3.73 -10.16 10.67
CA GLY A 180 3.51 -8.91 11.37
C GLY A 180 2.81 -7.86 10.50
N PRO A 181 2.08 -6.92 11.14
CA PRO A 181 1.39 -5.87 10.42
C PRO A 181 2.39 -4.84 9.88
N GLY A 182 2.08 -4.27 8.72
CA GLY A 182 2.80 -3.12 8.19
C GLY A 182 3.68 -3.45 6.98
N ARG A 183 4.69 -2.60 6.78
CA ARG A 183 5.54 -2.60 5.60
C ARG A 183 6.82 -3.37 5.88
N HIS A 184 7.12 -4.32 5.01
CA HIS A 184 8.31 -5.15 5.04
C HIS A 184 9.24 -4.76 3.89
N TRP A 185 10.49 -4.46 4.20
CA TRP A 185 11.51 -4.14 3.21
C TRP A 185 12.25 -5.41 2.83
N LEU A 186 12.38 -5.65 1.53
CA LEU A 186 13.26 -6.69 1.04
C LEU A 186 14.72 -6.30 1.35
N PRO A 187 15.58 -7.28 1.68
CA PRO A 187 16.85 -7.02 2.37
C PRO A 187 17.83 -6.21 1.52
N ASP A 188 17.89 -6.46 0.22
CA ASP A 188 18.93 -5.93 -0.66
C ASP A 188 18.50 -4.68 -1.44
N SER A 189 19.50 -3.87 -1.78
CA SER A 189 19.37 -2.80 -2.77
C SER A 189 19.96 -3.27 -4.09
N LEU A 190 19.15 -3.30 -5.13
CA LEU A 190 19.45 -3.85 -6.45
C LEU A 190 20.03 -2.77 -7.36
N ALA A 191 21.16 -3.05 -8.00
CA ALA A 191 21.70 -2.20 -9.06
C ALA A 191 21.25 -2.76 -10.41
N PHE A 192 20.64 -1.91 -11.23
CA PHE A 192 20.25 -2.27 -12.59
C PHE A 192 21.30 -1.78 -13.57
N THR A 193 21.92 -2.71 -14.29
CA THR A 193 23.04 -2.42 -15.22
C THR A 193 22.61 -2.56 -16.69
N GLY A 194 23.43 -2.01 -17.58
CA GLY A 194 23.13 -1.94 -19.02
C GLY A 194 22.29 -0.70 -19.34
N SER A 195 21.66 -0.68 -20.52
CA SER A 195 20.88 0.46 -21.01
C SER A 195 19.47 0.06 -21.41
N GLY A 196 18.60 1.07 -21.60
CA GLY A 196 17.23 0.88 -22.02
C GLY A 196 16.24 0.70 -20.86
N TYR A 197 15.03 0.28 -21.19
CA TYR A 197 13.98 0.11 -20.20
C TYR A 197 14.05 -1.24 -19.50
N GLU A 198 13.64 -1.24 -18.24
CA GLU A 198 13.50 -2.44 -17.43
C GLU A 198 12.22 -2.35 -16.61
N ARG A 199 11.37 -3.37 -16.73
CA ARG A 199 10.14 -3.45 -15.98
C ARG A 199 10.36 -4.30 -14.74
N VAL A 200 10.09 -3.74 -13.57
CA VAL A 200 10.09 -4.47 -12.30
C VAL A 200 8.65 -4.83 -11.94
N VAL A 201 8.43 -6.10 -11.60
CA VAL A 201 7.13 -6.62 -11.18
C VAL A 201 7.27 -7.27 -9.82
N MET A 202 6.40 -6.88 -8.88
CA MET A 202 6.20 -7.60 -7.63
C MET A 202 4.82 -8.22 -7.62
N VAL A 203 4.75 -9.51 -7.26
CA VAL A 203 3.52 -10.29 -7.17
C VAL A 203 3.29 -10.74 -5.74
N LEU A 204 2.16 -10.35 -5.16
CA LEU A 204 1.67 -10.86 -3.88
C LEU A 204 0.58 -11.90 -4.13
N SER A 205 0.67 -13.07 -3.49
CA SER A 205 -0.22 -14.20 -3.78
C SER A 205 -0.57 -15.03 -2.54
N ASP A 206 -1.71 -15.72 -2.60
CA ASP A 206 -2.20 -16.60 -1.53
C ASP A 206 -1.55 -17.99 -1.54
N ARG A 207 -1.03 -18.41 -2.71
CA ARG A 207 -0.39 -19.70 -2.95
C ARG A 207 1.05 -19.49 -3.45
N PRO A 208 1.97 -20.41 -3.18
CA PRO A 208 3.33 -20.28 -3.68
C PRO A 208 3.32 -20.32 -5.22
N LEU A 209 4.08 -19.40 -5.82
CA LEU A 209 4.22 -19.26 -7.27
C LEU A 209 5.53 -19.90 -7.70
N SER A 210 5.50 -20.66 -8.80
CA SER A 210 6.71 -21.15 -9.46
C SER A 210 7.35 -20.01 -10.25
N VAL A 211 8.64 -19.80 -10.04
CA VAL A 211 9.44 -18.82 -10.80
C VAL A 211 9.35 -19.10 -12.29
N GLU A 212 9.45 -20.36 -12.71
CA GLU A 212 9.42 -20.72 -14.13
C GLU A 212 8.07 -20.39 -14.78
N ALA A 213 6.97 -20.64 -14.07
CA ALA A 213 5.64 -20.32 -14.56
C ALA A 213 5.45 -18.81 -14.73
N VAL A 214 5.90 -18.01 -13.75
CA VAL A 214 5.77 -16.55 -13.84
C VAL A 214 6.74 -15.97 -14.87
N ARG A 215 7.92 -16.58 -15.06
CA ARG A 215 8.88 -16.25 -16.12
C ARG A 215 8.30 -16.51 -17.51
N GLU A 216 7.59 -17.62 -17.71
CA GLU A 216 6.86 -17.89 -18.95
C GLU A 216 5.76 -16.86 -19.19
N SER A 217 4.96 -16.53 -18.17
CA SER A 217 3.97 -15.45 -18.24
C SER A 217 4.59 -14.09 -18.59
N ALA A 218 5.75 -13.76 -18.01
CA ALA A 218 6.49 -12.55 -18.29
C ALA A 218 6.96 -12.47 -19.74
N ARG A 219 7.49 -13.59 -20.27
CA ARG A 219 7.90 -13.69 -21.67
C ARG A 219 6.71 -13.53 -22.62
N SER A 220 5.61 -14.23 -22.37
CA SER A 220 4.38 -14.08 -23.16
C SER A 220 3.84 -12.65 -23.13
N ALA A 221 3.90 -11.98 -21.98
CA ALA A 221 3.49 -10.57 -21.85
C ALA A 221 4.40 -9.63 -22.66
N TRP A 222 5.71 -9.88 -22.70
CA TRP A 222 6.67 -9.13 -23.50
C TRP A 222 6.46 -9.34 -25.01
N GLU A 223 6.22 -10.57 -25.44
CA GLU A 223 5.88 -10.91 -26.83
C GLU A 223 4.56 -10.24 -27.26
N ALA A 224 3.53 -10.31 -26.42
CA ALA A 224 2.24 -9.65 -26.65
C ALA A 224 2.36 -8.11 -26.73
N ALA A 225 3.35 -7.55 -26.04
CA ALA A 225 3.70 -6.13 -26.10
C ALA A 225 4.53 -5.75 -27.35
N GLY A 226 4.81 -6.70 -28.24
CA GLY A 226 5.60 -6.49 -29.46
C GLY A 226 7.08 -6.27 -29.18
N GLY A 227 7.60 -6.88 -28.12
CA GLY A 227 9.01 -6.75 -27.71
C GLY A 227 9.34 -5.43 -27.00
N LYS A 228 8.33 -4.71 -26.51
CA LYS A 228 8.48 -3.41 -25.84
C LYS A 228 8.01 -3.49 -24.40
N VAL A 229 8.95 -3.45 -23.45
CA VAL A 229 8.67 -3.56 -22.01
C VAL A 229 7.78 -2.45 -21.47
N GLU A 230 7.80 -1.28 -22.10
CA GLU A 230 6.97 -0.11 -21.76
C GLU A 230 5.48 -0.42 -21.98
N ASN A 231 5.18 -1.26 -22.98
CA ASN A 231 3.84 -1.63 -23.38
C ASN A 231 3.32 -2.90 -22.68
N MET A 232 4.15 -3.56 -21.88
CA MET A 232 3.71 -4.72 -21.11
C MET A 232 2.57 -4.34 -20.17
N THR A 233 1.64 -5.27 -20.00
CA THR A 233 0.52 -5.15 -19.05
C THR A 233 0.72 -6.13 -17.91
N THR A 234 -0.35 -6.63 -17.29
CA THR A 234 -0.26 -7.63 -16.22
C THR A 234 0.32 -8.93 -16.75
N LEU A 235 1.08 -9.65 -15.92
CA LEU A 235 1.60 -10.98 -16.25
C LEU A 235 0.49 -12.03 -16.22
N GLY A 236 -0.58 -11.81 -15.45
CA GLY A 236 -1.66 -12.78 -15.28
C GLY A 236 -1.26 -13.94 -14.37
N SER A 237 -0.33 -13.69 -13.44
CA SER A 237 0.34 -14.70 -12.61
C SER A 237 -0.49 -15.24 -11.43
N GLY A 238 -1.73 -14.76 -11.27
CA GLY A 238 -2.67 -15.27 -10.25
C GLY A 238 -2.55 -14.61 -8.86
N GLY A 239 -2.02 -13.38 -8.79
CA GLY A 239 -1.92 -12.58 -7.57
C GLY A 239 -2.12 -11.08 -7.83
N GLU A 240 -1.95 -10.27 -6.78
CA GLU A 240 -1.87 -8.82 -6.91
C GLU A 240 -0.51 -8.43 -7.48
N GLU A 241 -0.51 -7.77 -8.64
CA GLU A 241 0.72 -7.37 -9.32
C GLU A 241 0.91 -5.85 -9.20
N THR A 242 2.11 -5.46 -8.80
CA THR A 242 2.55 -4.06 -8.84
C THR A 242 3.73 -3.94 -9.79
N HIS A 243 3.65 -2.97 -10.69
CA HIS A 243 4.59 -2.78 -11.79
C HIS A 243 5.26 -1.41 -11.70
N TRP A 244 6.54 -1.34 -12.08
CA TRP A 244 7.28 -0.10 -12.30
C TRP A 244 8.10 -0.20 -13.57
N LEU A 245 8.27 0.92 -14.26
CA LEU A 245 9.18 1.02 -15.38
C LEU A 245 10.40 1.84 -14.97
N LEU A 246 11.58 1.29 -15.17
CA LEU A 246 12.86 1.94 -14.91
C LEU A 246 13.53 2.19 -16.26
N ARG A 247 14.12 3.37 -16.43
CA ARG A 247 14.99 3.70 -17.55
C ARG A 247 16.42 3.70 -17.03
N LYS A 248 17.20 2.72 -17.47
CA LYS A 248 18.62 2.59 -17.12
C LYS A 248 19.44 3.69 -17.80
N PRO A 249 20.55 4.13 -17.17
CA PRO A 249 21.42 5.17 -17.72
C PRO A 249 22.05 4.79 -19.07
#